data_AF-M9LQL4-F1
#
_entry.id   AF-M9LQL4-F1
#
_cell.length_a   1.000
_cell.length_b   1.000
_cell.length_c   1.000
_cell.angle_alpha   90.00
_cell.angle_beta   90.00
_cell.angle_gamma   90.00
#
_symmetry.space_group_name_H-M   'P 1'
#
loop_
_entity.id
_entity.type
_entity.pdbx_description
1 polymer ?
#
loop_
_entity_poly.entity_id
_entity_poly.type
_entity_poly.pdbx_seq_one_letter_code
_entity_poly.pdbx_strand_id
1 'polypeptide(L)'
;PTVPYRPSVVFFFSLSLSLSLSLSLSLSLFRAPQIFCLHGGLSPSIDTLDHIRSIDRIQEVPHEGPMCDLLWSDPDDRCGWGISPRGAGYTFGQDISEAFNHNNGLTLVARAHQLVMDGFNWSQERNVVTIFSAPNYCYRCGNQAAIMEIDENLKYTFLQFDPAPRAGEPLVSRRVPDYFL
;
A
#
# COMPACT_ATOMS: atom_id res chain seq x y z
N PRO A 1 29.45 11.14 15.99
CA PRO A 1 28.12 10.86 16.58
C PRO A 1 27.51 9.62 15.92
N THR A 2 27.59 8.48 16.60
CA THR A 2 26.94 7.24 16.21
C THR A 2 25.44 7.41 16.35
N VAL A 3 24.72 7.48 15.23
CA VAL A 3 23.25 7.42 15.23
C VAL A 3 22.88 6.05 15.79
N PRO A 4 22.08 5.96 16.88
CA PRO A 4 21.68 4.68 17.42
C PRO A 4 20.85 3.95 16.37
N TYR A 5 21.28 2.74 16.01
CA TYR A 5 20.53 1.84 15.14
C TYR A 5 19.21 1.51 15.84
N ARG A 6 18.11 2.12 15.37
CA ARG A 6 16.75 1.73 15.75
C ARG A 6 16.31 0.67 14.75
N PRO A 7 15.90 -0.54 15.18
CA PRO A 7 15.32 -1.50 14.27
C PRO A 7 13.92 -1.01 13.89
N SER A 8 13.85 -0.11 12.90
CA SER A 8 12.61 0.32 12.29
C SER A 8 12.36 -0.52 11.05
N VAL A 9 11.17 -1.08 10.90
CA VAL A 9 10.78 -1.66 9.60
C VAL A 9 10.40 -0.49 8.70
N VAL A 10 11.13 -0.33 7.59
CA VAL A 10 10.87 0.70 6.58
C VAL A 10 10.20 0.02 5.39
N PHE A 11 8.96 0.40 5.11
CA PHE A 11 8.27 -0.07 3.91
C PHE A 11 8.64 0.81 2.71
N PHE A 12 9.35 0.22 1.75
CA PHE A 12 9.56 0.78 0.43
C PHE A 12 8.59 0.13 -0.54
N PHE A 13 7.67 0.92 -1.08
CA PHE A 13 6.85 0.50 -2.20
C PHE A 13 7.42 1.11 -3.49
N SER A 14 8.51 0.51 -3.97
CA SER A 14 9.05 0.82 -5.30
C SER A 14 8.38 -0.07 -6.35
N LEU A 15 7.99 0.51 -7.49
CA LEU A 15 7.48 -0.18 -8.67
C LEU A 15 8.45 -1.19 -9.30
N SER A 16 9.68 -1.32 -8.79
CA SER A 16 10.63 -2.34 -9.22
C SER A 16 10.22 -3.71 -8.65
N LEU A 17 9.42 -4.43 -9.45
CA LEU A 17 9.08 -5.85 -9.35
C LEU A 17 10.25 -6.70 -8.83
N SER A 18 10.20 -7.09 -7.56
CA SER A 18 10.51 -8.47 -7.21
C SER A 18 9.24 -9.08 -6.61
N LEU A 19 8.45 -9.71 -7.49
CA LEU A 19 7.18 -10.36 -7.15
C LEU A 19 7.28 -11.35 -5.97
N SER A 20 8.50 -11.83 -5.69
CA SER A 20 8.79 -12.79 -4.64
C SER A 20 8.72 -12.23 -3.21
N LEU A 21 8.67 -10.90 -2.99
CA LEU A 21 8.66 -10.29 -1.65
C LEU A 21 7.38 -9.56 -1.24
N SER A 22 6.44 -9.30 -2.16
CA SER A 22 5.40 -8.28 -1.92
C SER A 22 3.97 -8.79 -1.66
N LEU A 23 3.77 -10.11 -1.53
CA LEU A 23 2.41 -10.66 -1.48
C LEU A 23 1.65 -10.36 -0.18
N SER A 24 2.36 -10.19 0.93
CA SER A 24 1.87 -9.51 2.14
C SER A 24 2.89 -9.71 3.25
N LEU A 25 3.18 -8.68 4.04
CA LEU A 25 3.90 -8.83 5.29
C LEU A 25 2.96 -8.46 6.43
N SER A 26 2.55 -9.44 7.24
CA SER A 26 1.92 -9.20 8.53
C SER A 26 3.02 -9.00 9.56
N LEU A 27 3.11 -7.81 10.14
CA LEU A 27 3.99 -7.55 11.29
C LEU A 27 3.20 -7.85 12.57
N SER A 28 3.59 -8.90 13.30
CA SER A 28 2.96 -9.28 14.57
C SER A 28 3.97 -9.25 15.71
N LEU A 29 3.64 -8.52 16.79
CA LEU A 29 4.23 -8.71 18.11
C LEU A 29 3.18 -9.40 18.99
N PHE A 30 3.60 -10.37 19.82
CA PHE A 30 2.80 -11.41 20.50
C PHE A 30 1.54 -10.95 21.28
N ARG A 31 1.29 -9.63 21.44
CA ARG A 31 0.10 -9.04 22.09
C ARG A 31 -0.31 -7.66 21.54
N ALA A 32 0.15 -7.25 20.35
CA ALA A 32 -0.05 -5.89 19.85
C ALA A 32 -0.95 -5.85 18.59
N PRO A 33 -1.68 -4.74 18.35
CA PRO A 33 -2.48 -4.55 17.14
C PRO A 33 -1.66 -4.72 15.88
N GLN A 34 -2.13 -5.50 14.91
CA GLN A 34 -1.34 -5.84 13.73
C GLN A 34 -1.56 -4.86 12.58
N ILE A 35 -0.49 -4.54 11.84
CA ILE A 35 -0.57 -3.79 10.58
C ILE A 35 -0.41 -4.81 9.45
N PHE A 36 -1.36 -4.81 8.53
CA PHE A 36 -1.33 -5.67 7.35
C PHE A 36 -0.81 -4.88 6.15
N CYS A 37 0.36 -5.27 5.64
CA CYS A 37 1.00 -4.60 4.51
C CYS A 37 0.88 -5.41 3.23
N LEU A 38 0.42 -4.78 2.14
CA LEU A 38 0.30 -5.38 0.81
C LEU A 38 0.48 -4.33 -0.30
N HIS A 39 0.65 -4.75 -1.55
CA HIS A 39 0.81 -3.79 -2.65
C HIS A 39 -0.52 -3.18 -3.09
N GLY A 40 -1.46 -4.04 -3.50
CA GLY A 40 -2.79 -3.70 -4.00
C GLY A 40 -3.77 -3.45 -2.86
N GLY A 41 -4.80 -4.28 -2.74
CA GLY A 41 -5.89 -4.06 -1.82
C GLY A 41 -6.52 -5.37 -1.39
N LEU A 42 -7.68 -5.30 -0.73
CA LEU A 42 -8.36 -6.51 -0.27
C LEU A 42 -8.97 -7.30 -1.44
N SER A 43 -9.28 -8.56 -1.20
CA SER A 43 -9.93 -9.46 -2.17
C SER A 43 -11.28 -9.95 -1.62
N PRO A 44 -12.34 -10.01 -2.44
CA PRO A 44 -13.60 -10.63 -2.05
C PRO A 44 -13.49 -12.15 -1.81
N SER A 45 -12.37 -12.77 -2.21
CA SER A 45 -12.09 -14.19 -1.97
C SER A 45 -11.29 -14.45 -0.68
N ILE A 46 -10.97 -13.40 0.10
CA ILE A 46 -10.07 -13.47 1.25
C ILE A 46 -10.71 -12.81 2.46
N ASP A 47 -11.22 -13.65 3.38
CA ASP A 47 -11.77 -13.17 4.66
C ASP A 47 -10.72 -13.12 5.76
N THR A 48 -9.69 -13.97 5.69
CA THR A 48 -8.71 -14.16 6.76
C THR A 48 -7.26 -14.12 6.28
N LEU A 49 -6.34 -13.77 7.17
CA LEU A 49 -4.89 -13.84 6.91
C LEU A 49 -4.43 -15.27 6.57
N ASP A 50 -5.13 -16.31 7.05
CA ASP A 50 -4.80 -17.70 6.74
C ASP A 50 -5.13 -18.05 5.28
N HIS A 51 -6.16 -17.46 4.68
CA HIS A 51 -6.41 -17.59 3.24
C HIS A 51 -5.24 -17.02 2.41
N ILE A 52 -4.58 -15.97 2.91
CA ILE A 52 -3.42 -15.37 2.23
C ILE A 52 -2.21 -16.29 2.34
N ARG A 53 -1.99 -16.89 3.52
CA ARG A 53 -0.88 -17.82 3.77
C ARG A 53 -0.97 -19.10 2.93
N SER A 54 -2.16 -19.49 2.50
CA SER A 54 -2.38 -20.69 1.68
C SER A 54 -2.23 -20.44 0.17
N ILE A 55 -2.05 -19.20 -0.28
CA ILE A 55 -1.85 -18.88 -1.70
C ILE A 55 -0.50 -19.44 -2.16
N ASP A 56 -0.52 -20.27 -3.20
CA ASP A 56 0.70 -20.63 -3.93
C ASP A 56 1.22 -19.41 -4.68
N ARG A 57 2.33 -18.86 -4.21
CA ARG A 57 2.93 -17.63 -4.74
C ARG A 57 4.06 -17.86 -5.73
N ILE A 58 4.46 -19.12 -5.96
CA ILE A 58 5.57 -19.46 -6.85
C ILE A 58 5.01 -19.71 -8.25
N GLN A 59 4.39 -18.67 -8.81
CA GLN A 59 3.79 -18.68 -10.13
C GLN A 59 3.72 -17.27 -10.70
N GLU A 60 3.45 -17.16 -12.01
CA GLU A 60 3.05 -15.89 -12.59
C GLU A 60 1.72 -15.43 -11.99
N VAL A 61 1.53 -14.11 -11.85
CA VAL A 61 0.28 -13.55 -11.31
C VAL A 61 -0.86 -13.91 -12.26
N PRO A 62 -1.89 -14.62 -11.79
CA PRO A 62 -3.06 -14.92 -12.61
C PRO A 62 -3.80 -13.64 -13.04
N HIS A 63 -4.61 -13.72 -14.10
CA HIS A 63 -5.46 -12.60 -14.54
C HIS A 63 -6.64 -12.31 -13.59
N GLU A 64 -7.00 -13.26 -12.72
CA GLU A 64 -8.11 -13.15 -11.77
C GLU A 64 -7.82 -13.95 -10.49
N GLY A 65 -8.61 -13.70 -9.44
CA GLY A 65 -8.55 -14.43 -8.18
C GLY A 65 -7.67 -13.75 -7.12
N PRO A 66 -7.50 -14.41 -5.95
CA PRO A 66 -7.01 -13.77 -4.72
C PRO A 66 -5.61 -13.14 -4.87
N MET A 67 -4.70 -13.79 -5.61
CA MET A 67 -3.36 -13.24 -5.86
C MET A 67 -3.40 -11.98 -6.74
N CYS A 68 -4.27 -11.95 -7.76
CA CYS A 68 -4.47 -10.79 -8.60
C CYS A 68 -5.07 -9.63 -7.79
N ASP A 69 -6.12 -9.90 -7.03
CA ASP A 69 -6.82 -8.89 -6.22
C ASP A 69 -5.89 -8.23 -5.19
N LEU A 70 -5.08 -9.02 -4.47
CA LEU A 70 -4.10 -8.51 -3.50
C LEU A 70 -3.07 -7.54 -4.12
N LEU A 71 -2.86 -7.61 -5.43
CA LEU A 71 -1.90 -6.79 -6.17
C LEU A 71 -2.57 -5.62 -6.92
N TRP A 72 -3.86 -5.71 -7.25
CA TRP A 72 -4.52 -4.76 -8.16
C TRP A 72 -5.75 -4.06 -7.58
N SER A 73 -6.28 -4.50 -6.44
CA SER A 73 -7.45 -3.86 -5.83
C SER A 73 -7.11 -2.50 -5.20
N ASP A 74 -8.10 -1.60 -5.16
CA ASP A 74 -7.97 -0.23 -4.65
C ASP A 74 -9.09 0.15 -3.67
N PRO A 75 -8.80 0.97 -2.64
CA PRO A 75 -9.84 1.53 -1.78
C PRO A 75 -10.72 2.53 -2.56
N ASP A 76 -12.00 2.58 -2.22
CA ASP A 76 -13.02 3.47 -2.81
C ASP A 76 -13.90 4.05 -1.70
N ASP A 77 -14.50 5.21 -1.98
CA ASP A 77 -15.44 5.89 -1.08
C ASP A 77 -16.82 5.21 -1.10
N ARG A 78 -17.11 4.42 -2.15
CA ARG A 78 -18.34 3.64 -2.26
C ARG A 78 -18.32 2.45 -1.31
N CYS A 79 -19.46 2.18 -0.69
CA CYS A 79 -19.67 1.01 0.17
C CYS A 79 -19.66 -0.30 -0.65
N GLY A 80 -19.09 -1.36 -0.07
CA GLY A 80 -19.02 -2.70 -0.65
C GLY A 80 -17.91 -2.87 -1.69
N TRP A 81 -18.06 -3.88 -2.54
CA TRP A 81 -17.13 -4.18 -3.64
C TRP A 81 -17.58 -3.54 -4.95
N GLY A 82 -16.63 -3.05 -5.74
CA GLY A 82 -16.82 -2.58 -7.11
C GLY A 82 -15.83 -3.22 -8.08
N ILE A 83 -16.13 -3.12 -9.38
CA ILE A 83 -15.20 -3.58 -10.42
C ILE A 83 -14.10 -2.53 -10.60
N SER A 84 -12.84 -2.96 -10.58
CA SER A 84 -11.70 -2.06 -10.75
C SER A 84 -11.70 -1.42 -12.15
N PRO A 85 -11.55 -0.09 -12.26
CA PRO A 85 -11.39 0.59 -13.54
C PRO A 85 -10.05 0.25 -14.23
N ARG A 86 -9.11 -0.40 -13.51
CA ARG A 86 -7.81 -0.82 -14.05
C ARG A 86 -7.89 -2.06 -14.93
N GLY A 87 -9.03 -2.76 -14.95
CA GLY A 87 -9.22 -4.02 -15.66
C GLY A 87 -8.69 -5.26 -14.93
N ALA A 88 -8.23 -5.12 -13.68
CA ALA A 88 -7.84 -6.21 -12.80
C ALA A 88 -8.12 -5.83 -11.33
N GLY A 89 -8.50 -6.81 -10.50
CA GLY A 89 -8.87 -6.60 -9.11
C GLY A 89 -10.23 -5.91 -8.91
N TYR A 90 -10.47 -5.42 -7.70
CA TYR A 90 -11.72 -4.80 -7.28
C TYR A 90 -11.49 -3.45 -6.62
N THR A 91 -12.53 -2.61 -6.58
CA THR A 91 -12.59 -1.54 -5.60
C THR A 91 -13.27 -2.02 -4.32
N PHE A 92 -12.88 -1.50 -3.15
CA PHE A 92 -13.46 -1.89 -1.87
C PHE A 92 -13.74 -0.69 -0.97
N GLY A 93 -14.91 -0.68 -0.35
CA GLY A 93 -15.36 0.36 0.57
C GLY A 93 -14.83 0.24 1.99
N GLN A 94 -15.14 1.27 2.79
CA GLN A 94 -14.77 1.34 4.20
C GLN A 94 -15.30 0.15 5.01
N ASP A 95 -16.53 -0.27 4.75
CA ASP A 95 -17.19 -1.42 5.39
C ASP A 95 -16.37 -2.71 5.23
N ILE A 96 -15.77 -2.92 4.05
CA ILE A 96 -14.91 -4.07 3.78
C ILE A 96 -13.62 -3.99 4.58
N SER A 97 -12.96 -2.81 4.58
CA SER A 97 -11.71 -2.63 5.32
C SER A 97 -11.88 -2.77 6.83
N GLU A 98 -12.98 -2.25 7.38
CA GLU A 98 -13.34 -2.36 8.79
C GLU A 98 -13.61 -3.81 9.17
N ALA A 99 -14.42 -4.52 8.39
CA ALA A 99 -14.73 -5.93 8.64
C ALA A 99 -13.46 -6.80 8.57
N PHE A 100 -12.62 -6.60 7.54
CA PHE A 100 -11.37 -7.33 7.40
C PHE A 100 -10.42 -7.06 8.57
N ASN A 101 -10.25 -5.79 8.96
CA ASN A 101 -9.42 -5.42 10.10
C ASN A 101 -9.92 -6.04 11.40
N HIS A 102 -11.23 -5.94 11.67
CA HIS A 102 -11.85 -6.51 12.86
C HIS A 102 -11.67 -8.02 12.93
N ASN A 103 -11.99 -8.74 11.86
CA ASN A 103 -11.94 -10.21 11.81
C ASN A 103 -10.52 -10.77 11.97
N ASN A 104 -9.52 -9.98 11.59
CA ASN A 104 -8.12 -10.39 11.60
C ASN A 104 -7.29 -9.78 12.75
N GLY A 105 -7.93 -9.01 13.66
CA GLY A 105 -7.24 -8.33 14.76
C GLY A 105 -6.21 -7.30 14.29
N LEU A 106 -6.48 -6.65 13.16
CA LEU A 106 -5.66 -5.61 12.58
C LEU A 106 -6.16 -4.23 12.99
N THR A 107 -5.28 -3.25 13.00
CA THR A 107 -5.66 -1.83 13.15
C THR A 107 -5.52 -1.02 11.87
N LEU A 108 -4.84 -1.58 10.87
CA LEU A 108 -4.48 -0.84 9.67
C LEU A 108 -4.13 -1.78 8.52
N VAL A 109 -4.66 -1.45 7.35
CA VAL A 109 -4.15 -1.91 6.05
C VAL A 109 -3.22 -0.83 5.50
N ALA A 110 -1.94 -1.14 5.35
CA ALA A 110 -0.95 -0.27 4.74
C ALA A 110 -0.63 -0.75 3.32
N ARG A 111 -0.89 0.07 2.31
CA ARG A 111 -0.83 -0.32 0.91
C ARG A 111 -0.17 0.70 0.00
N ALA A 112 0.05 0.35 -1.26
CA ALA A 112 0.70 1.23 -2.25
C ALA A 112 -0.13 1.43 -3.52
N HIS A 113 0.38 1.03 -4.69
CA HIS A 113 -0.27 1.02 -6.01
C HIS A 113 -0.77 2.36 -6.57
N GLN A 114 -1.61 3.10 -5.85
CA GLN A 114 -2.17 4.39 -6.25
C GLN A 114 -1.18 5.52 -6.01
N LEU A 115 -1.03 6.39 -7.02
CA LEU A 115 -0.27 7.62 -6.86
C LEU A 115 -1.04 8.59 -5.97
N VAL A 116 -0.37 9.09 -4.95
CA VAL A 116 -0.88 10.12 -4.04
C VAL A 116 0.08 11.31 -4.03
N MET A 117 -0.47 12.54 -4.10
CA MET A 117 0.32 13.75 -4.36
C MET A 117 1.32 14.07 -3.26
N ASP A 118 0.98 13.78 -2.01
CA ASP A 118 1.83 14.05 -0.85
C ASP A 118 2.67 12.83 -0.45
N GLY A 119 2.69 11.78 -1.28
CA GLY A 119 3.43 10.54 -1.01
C GLY A 119 2.73 9.58 -0.04
N PHE A 120 1.77 10.03 0.76
CA PHE A 120 0.84 9.15 1.47
C PHE A 120 -0.57 9.76 1.53
N ASN A 121 -1.59 8.94 1.72
CA ASN A 121 -2.96 9.39 1.95
C ASN A 121 -3.70 8.43 2.90
N TRP A 122 -4.46 9.00 3.85
CA TRP A 122 -5.36 8.25 4.70
C TRP A 122 -6.74 8.17 4.06
N SER A 123 -7.38 7.00 4.15
CA SER A 123 -8.73 6.77 3.66
C SER A 123 -9.52 5.89 4.63
N GLN A 124 -10.84 5.79 4.41
CA GLN A 124 -11.73 4.86 5.12
C GLN A 124 -11.59 4.96 6.64
N GLU A 125 -11.72 6.17 7.17
CA GLU A 125 -11.58 6.48 8.61
C GLU A 125 -10.28 5.98 9.25
N ARG A 126 -9.19 6.00 8.48
CA ARG A 126 -7.84 5.52 8.87
C ARG A 126 -7.71 4.00 8.97
N ASN A 127 -8.68 3.23 8.49
CA ASN A 127 -8.52 1.78 8.31
C ASN A 127 -7.51 1.44 7.21
N VAL A 128 -7.32 2.35 6.24
CA VAL A 128 -6.40 2.16 5.10
C VAL A 128 -5.49 3.38 4.93
N VAL A 129 -4.20 3.13 4.75
CA VAL A 129 -3.22 4.13 4.30
C VAL A 129 -2.58 3.71 2.99
N THR A 130 -2.58 4.63 2.02
CA THR A 130 -1.84 4.49 0.76
C THR A 130 -0.50 5.20 0.90
N ILE A 131 0.60 4.53 0.55
CA ILE A 131 1.98 5.04 0.61
C ILE A 131 2.62 4.86 -0.76
N PHE A 132 3.16 5.94 -1.31
CA PHE A 132 3.80 5.98 -2.62
C PHE A 132 5.22 6.51 -2.49
N SER A 133 6.22 5.68 -2.83
CA SER A 133 7.64 5.99 -2.55
C SER A 133 8.43 6.47 -3.77
N ALA A 134 7.78 6.78 -4.89
CA ALA A 134 8.42 7.30 -6.11
C ALA A 134 8.09 8.78 -6.33
N PRO A 135 8.99 9.72 -5.98
CA PRO A 135 8.69 11.15 -6.10
C PRO A 135 8.78 11.61 -7.56
N ASN A 136 7.98 12.60 -7.94
CA ASN A 136 7.80 13.09 -9.31
C ASN A 136 7.65 11.93 -10.31
N TYR A 137 6.62 11.12 -10.08
CA TYR A 137 6.44 9.89 -10.82
C TYR A 137 6.40 10.12 -12.33
N CYS A 138 7.15 9.29 -13.05
CA CYS A 138 7.40 9.38 -14.49
C CYS A 138 7.86 10.77 -14.98
N TYR A 139 8.45 11.60 -14.10
CA TYR A 139 8.87 12.98 -14.35
C TYR A 139 7.74 13.93 -14.75
N ARG A 140 6.51 13.59 -14.41
CA ARG A 140 5.31 14.30 -14.87
C ARG A 140 4.35 14.67 -13.77
N CYS A 141 4.27 13.87 -12.71
CA CYS A 141 3.19 14.03 -11.74
C CYS A 141 3.49 15.08 -10.67
N GLY A 142 4.77 15.36 -10.40
CA GLY A 142 5.18 16.32 -9.39
C GLY A 142 4.76 15.96 -7.95
N ASN A 143 4.42 14.70 -7.69
CA ASN A 143 4.10 14.20 -6.36
C ASN A 143 5.34 14.12 -5.46
N GLN A 144 5.17 14.28 -4.16
CA GLN A 144 6.14 13.84 -3.17
C GLN A 144 6.09 12.32 -3.04
N ALA A 145 7.12 11.76 -2.43
CA ALA A 145 7.11 10.37 -1.97
C ALA A 145 7.08 10.32 -0.46
N ALA A 146 6.65 9.18 0.09
CA ALA A 146 6.74 8.91 1.51
C ALA A 146 7.24 7.49 1.80
N ILE A 147 7.78 7.32 3.01
CA ILE A 147 7.97 6.04 3.68
C ILE A 147 7.23 6.06 5.02
N MET A 148 6.73 4.90 5.44
CA MET A 148 6.18 4.70 6.77
C MET A 148 7.19 3.92 7.61
N GLU A 149 7.67 4.54 8.68
CA GLU A 149 8.52 3.90 9.67
C GLU A 149 7.66 3.37 10.79
N ILE A 150 7.87 2.11 11.18
CA ILE A 150 7.17 1.47 12.28
C ILE A 150 8.21 1.08 13.34
N ASP A 151 8.00 1.53 14.57
CA ASP A 151 8.87 1.20 15.71
C ASP A 151 8.45 -0.11 16.40
N GLU A 152 9.23 -0.52 17.39
CA GLU A 152 9.00 -1.75 18.17
C GLU A 152 7.65 -1.77 18.93
N ASN A 153 7.06 -0.61 19.17
CA ASN A 153 5.76 -0.45 19.83
C ASN A 153 4.60 -0.31 18.82
N LEU A 154 4.87 -0.56 17.53
CA LEU A 154 3.94 -0.39 16.42
C LEU A 154 3.43 1.06 16.27
N LYS A 155 4.16 2.02 16.84
CA LYS A 155 3.94 3.43 16.53
C LYS A 155 4.55 3.70 15.18
N TYR A 156 3.81 4.43 14.35
CA TYR A 156 4.24 4.77 13.00
C TYR A 156 4.39 6.27 12.79
N THR A 157 5.35 6.62 11.93
CA THR A 157 5.59 7.98 11.44
C THR A 157 5.81 7.97 9.93
N PHE A 158 5.42 9.04 9.26
CA PHE A 158 5.65 9.21 7.82
C PHE A 158 6.81 10.17 7.60
N LEU A 159 7.74 9.78 6.73
CA LEU A 159 8.79 10.66 6.23
C LEU A 159 8.52 10.94 4.75
N GLN A 160 8.19 12.19 4.44
CA GLN A 160 7.99 12.65 3.07
C GLN A 160 9.31 13.16 2.48
N PHE A 161 9.52 12.93 1.19
CA PHE A 161 10.71 13.39 0.48
C PHE A 161 10.40 13.76 -0.97
N ASP A 162 11.12 14.77 -1.45
CA ASP A 162 11.08 15.25 -2.82
C ASP A 162 12.05 14.47 -3.72
N PRO A 163 11.96 14.59 -5.06
CA PRO A 163 12.93 13.99 -5.96
C PRO A 163 14.34 14.48 -5.66
N ALA A 164 15.32 13.60 -5.79
CA ALA A 164 16.72 13.99 -5.70
C ALA A 164 17.05 15.08 -6.74
N PRO A 165 17.83 16.12 -6.40
CA PRO A 165 18.17 17.19 -7.33
C PRO A 165 18.82 16.64 -8.61
N ARG A 166 18.38 17.14 -9.77
CA ARG A 166 18.96 16.81 -11.08
C ARG A 166 19.34 18.07 -11.81
N ALA A 167 20.54 18.08 -12.39
CA ALA A 167 21.00 19.22 -13.18
C ALA A 167 20.15 19.35 -14.46
N GLY A 168 19.48 20.49 -14.62
CA GLY A 168 18.81 20.87 -15.87
C GLY A 168 17.34 20.44 -16.02
N GLU A 169 16.65 19.97 -14.97
CA GLU A 169 15.23 19.61 -15.09
C GLU A 169 14.29 20.83 -15.03
N PRO A 170 13.31 20.94 -15.94
CA PRO A 170 12.29 21.99 -15.92
C PRO A 170 11.31 21.80 -14.74
N LEU A 171 10.73 22.91 -14.27
CA LEU A 171 9.67 22.91 -13.24
C LEU A 171 8.45 22.11 -13.73
N VAL A 172 8.12 21.03 -13.02
CA VAL A 172 6.96 20.15 -13.31
C VAL A 172 5.72 20.68 -12.59
N SER A 173 4.58 20.73 -13.29
CA SER A 173 3.27 21.07 -12.73
C SER A 173 2.71 19.89 -11.92
N ARG A 174 2.18 20.18 -10.72
CA ARG A 174 1.55 19.18 -9.84
C ARG A 174 0.20 18.76 -10.41
N ARG A 175 0.12 17.60 -11.05
CA ARG A 175 -1.15 17.02 -11.52
C ARG A 175 -1.03 15.50 -11.58
N VAL A 176 -2.06 14.79 -11.13
CA VAL A 176 -2.20 13.34 -11.33
C VAL A 176 -2.91 13.10 -12.67
N PRO A 177 -2.30 12.40 -13.63
CA PRO A 177 -3.01 11.93 -14.82
C PRO A 177 -4.11 10.90 -14.49
N ASP A 178 -5.21 10.92 -15.26
CA ASP A 178 -6.37 10.04 -15.04
C ASP A 178 -6.04 8.55 -15.11
N TYR A 179 -5.02 8.15 -15.88
CA TYR A 179 -4.63 6.74 -15.99
C TYR A 179 -3.91 6.18 -14.75
N PHE A 180 -3.58 7.05 -13.79
CA PHE A 180 -3.05 6.64 -12.47
C PHE A 180 -4.12 6.63 -11.37
N LEU A 181 -5.34 7.07 -11.67
CA LEU A 181 -6.49 6.98 -10.76
C LEU A 181 -7.08 5.58 -10.78
#